data_AF-A0A7X7PQH0-F1
#
_entry.id   AF-A0A7X7PQH0-F1
#
_cell.length_a   1.000
_cell.length_b   1.000
_cell.length_c   1.000
_cell.angle_alpha   90.00
_cell.angle_beta   90.00
_cell.angle_gamma   90.00
#
_symmetry.space_group_name_H-M   'P 1'
#
loop_
_entity.id
_entity.type
_entity.pdbx_description
1 polymer ?
#
loop_
_entity_poly.entity_id
_entity_poly.type
_entity_poly.pdbx_seq_one_letter_code
_entity_poly.pdbx_strand_id
1 'polypeptide(L)' 'MTVFPCGIRGLGFYLPEAELSVPALAQQAGLPDIVARFAGARTVRQADPSDTPSSLAILAARKALESAGVSAQ' A
#
# COMPACT_ATOMS: atom_id res chain seq x y z
N MET A 1 -35.02 -15.21 -12.50
CA MET A 1 -33.82 -14.35 -12.50
C MET A 1 -32.66 -15.16 -11.99
N THR A 2 -31.73 -15.53 -12.87
CA THR A 2 -30.44 -16.10 -12.46
C THR A 2 -29.61 -14.97 -11.86
N VAL A 3 -29.31 -15.07 -10.57
CA VAL A 3 -28.36 -14.18 -9.92
C VAL A 3 -26.98 -14.60 -10.42
N PHE A 4 -26.26 -13.72 -11.09
CA PHE A 4 -24.83 -13.91 -11.36
C PHE A 4 -24.08 -13.32 -10.16
N PRO A 5 -23.67 -14.12 -9.16
CA PRO A 5 -22.97 -13.57 -8.02
C PRO A 5 -21.63 -13.03 -8.50
N CYS A 6 -21.51 -11.70 -8.57
CA CYS A 6 -20.24 -11.01 -8.75
C CYS A 6 -19.72 -10.55 -7.39
N GLY A 7 -18.39 -10.63 -7.21
CA GLY A 7 -17.74 -10.28 -5.96
C GLY A 7 -16.22 -10.33 -6.08
N ILE A 8 -15.55 -9.92 -5.00
CA ILE A 8 -14.09 -9.94 -4.92
C ILE A 8 -13.65 -11.35 -4.50
N ARG A 9 -12.94 -12.03 -5.40
CA ARG A 9 -12.44 -13.40 -5.13
C ARG A 9 -11.14 -13.42 -4.33
N GLY A 10 -10.34 -12.36 -4.39
CA GLY A 10 -9.09 -12.24 -3.64
C GLY A 10 -8.59 -10.80 -3.62
N LEU A 11 -7.78 -10.49 -2.61
CA LEU A 11 -7.14 -9.19 -2.42
C LEU A 11 -5.64 -9.41 -2.24
N GLY A 12 -4.86 -8.48 -2.77
CA GLY A 12 -3.41 -8.49 -2.65
C GLY A 12 -2.91 -7.12 -2.27
N PHE A 13 -1.96 -7.10 -1.35
CA PHE A 13 -1.34 -5.87 -0.88
C PHE A 13 0.16 -5.98 -1.08
N TYR A 14 0.76 -4.90 -1.54
CA TYR A 14 2.19 -4.72 -1.53
C TYR A 14 2.49 -3.37 -0.90
N LEU A 15 3.42 -3.37 0.04
CA LEU A 15 3.92 -2.18 0.71
C LEU A 15 5.44 -2.18 0.53
N PRO A 16 6.03 -1.07 0.05
CA PRO A 16 7.48 -0.93 0.03
C PRO A 16 8.11 -1.23 1.39
N GLU A 17 9.30 -1.82 1.40
CA GLU A 17 9.95 -2.30 2.62
C GLU A 17 10.36 -1.17 3.57
N ALA A 18 10.81 -0.05 3.03
CA ALA A 18 11.23 1.09 3.83
C ALA A 18 10.03 1.70 4.59
N GLU A 19 10.06 1.57 5.91
CA GLU A 19 9.06 2.14 6.81
C GLU A 19 9.67 3.31 7.59
N LEU A 20 9.06 4.48 7.47
CA LEU A 20 9.54 5.72 8.07
C LEU A 20 8.58 6.22 9.15
N SER A 21 9.12 6.73 10.24
CA SER A 21 8.34 7.37 11.32
C SER A 21 7.83 8.74 10.90
N VAL A 22 6.51 8.94 10.97
CA VAL A 22 5.88 10.24 10.65
C VAL A 22 6.31 11.35 11.61
N PRO A 23 6.37 11.12 12.94
CA PRO A 23 6.93 12.12 13.87
C PRO A 23 8.38 12.51 13.54
N ALA A 24 9.22 11.54 13.16
CA ALA A 24 10.61 11.82 12.80
C ALA A 24 10.71 12.63 11.50
N LEU A 25 9.87 12.31 10.50
CA LEU A 25 9.78 13.07 9.25
C LEU A 25 9.31 14.51 9.50
N ALA A 26 8.32 14.70 10.36
CA ALA A 26 7.85 16.03 10.72
C ALA A 26 8.95 16.86 11.40
N GLN A 27 9.70 16.25 12.34
CA GLN A 27 10.84 16.89 12.98
C GLN A 27 11.93 17.27 11.97
N GLN A 28 12.27 16.37 11.05
CA GLN A 28 13.26 16.62 9.98
C GLN A 28 12.84 17.75 9.04
N ALA A 29 11.53 17.87 8.77
CA ALA A 29 10.97 18.93 7.95
C ALA A 29 10.78 20.26 8.70
N GLY A 30 11.12 20.32 10.00
CA GLY A 30 10.91 21.51 10.83
C GLY A 30 9.44 21.81 11.12
N LEU A 31 8.58 20.80 11.01
CA LEU A 31 7.14 20.93 11.26
C LEU A 31 6.84 20.80 12.76
N PRO A 32 5.89 21.57 13.29
CA PRO A 32 5.47 21.42 14.68
C PRO A 32 4.83 20.05 14.93
N ASP A 33 5.04 19.49 16.14
CA ASP A 33 4.51 18.18 16.57
C ASP A 33 3.01 17.98 16.29
N ILE A 34 2.24 19.06 16.37
CA ILE A 34 0.80 19.05 16.14
C ILE A 34 0.46 18.55 14.73
N VAL A 35 1.30 18.82 13.73
CA VAL A 35 1.13 18.37 12.34
C VAL A 35 1.21 16.84 12.25
N ALA A 36 2.22 16.23 12.88
CA ALA A 36 2.36 14.77 12.91
C ALA A 36 1.19 14.11 13.67
N ARG A 37 0.72 14.74 14.76
CA ARG A 37 -0.44 14.25 15.52
C ARG A 37 -1.73 14.34 14.72
N PHE A 38 -1.95 15.45 14.00
CA PHE A 38 -3.14 15.63 13.15
C PHE A 38 -3.15 14.73 11.93
N ALA A 39 -1.98 14.36 11.40
CA ALA A 39 -1.90 13.41 10.29
C ALA A 39 -2.47 12.03 10.66
N GLY A 40 -2.53 11.67 11.95
CA GLY A 40 -3.11 10.41 12.42
C GLY A 40 -2.33 9.16 12.04
N ALA A 41 -1.15 9.31 11.45
CA ALA A 41 -0.30 8.23 10.97
C ALA A 41 0.92 8.05 11.88
N ARG A 42 1.28 6.79 12.15
CA ARG A 42 2.49 6.43 12.91
C ARG A 42 3.69 6.32 11.97
N THR A 43 3.50 5.64 10.85
CA THR A 43 4.53 5.37 9.86
C THR A 43 4.00 5.52 8.44
N VAL A 44 4.91 5.71 7.49
CA VAL A 44 4.64 5.71 6.04
C VAL A 44 5.60 4.75 5.34
N ARG A 45 5.19 4.23 4.19
CA ARG A 45 6.04 3.38 3.34
C ARG A 45 6.66 4.20 2.23
N GLN A 46 7.98 4.14 2.12
CA GLN A 46 8.73 4.83 1.07
C GLN A 46 9.10 3.84 -0.03
N ALA A 47 8.69 4.14 -1.25
CA ALA A 47 9.08 3.38 -2.43
C ALA A 47 10.55 3.64 -2.80
N ASP A 48 11.20 2.66 -3.43
CA ASP A 48 12.53 2.88 -4.01
C ASP A 48 12.44 3.90 -5.16
N PRO A 49 13.48 4.70 -5.45
CA PRO A 49 13.46 5.60 -6.60
C PRO A 49 13.20 4.92 -7.96
N SER A 50 13.50 3.61 -8.06
CA SER A 50 13.22 2.79 -9.26
C SER A 50 11.79 2.21 -9.28
N ASP A 51 11.06 2.26 -8.17
CA ASP A 51 9.67 1.82 -8.13
C ASP A 51 8.77 2.79 -8.88
N THR A 52 7.77 2.23 -9.56
CA THR A 52 6.70 2.99 -10.20
C THR A 52 5.36 2.53 -9.65
N PRO A 53 4.31 3.35 -9.71
CA PRO A 53 2.97 2.90 -9.34
C PRO A 53 2.56 1.59 -10.07
N SER A 54 2.96 1.44 -11.34
CA SER A 54 2.71 0.24 -12.13
C SER A 54 3.46 -0.99 -11.62
N SER A 55 4.74 -0.87 -11.26
CA SER A 55 5.50 -2.01 -10.71
C SER A 55 4.91 -2.48 -9.38
N LEU A 56 4.56 -1.53 -8.49
CA LEU A 56 3.92 -1.83 -7.22
C LEU A 56 2.52 -2.47 -7.40
N ALA A 57 1.74 -1.99 -8.36
CA ALA A 57 0.44 -2.57 -8.70
C ALA A 57 0.57 -4.00 -9.23
N ILE A 58 1.58 -4.30 -10.05
CA ILE A 58 1.88 -5.67 -10.51
C ILE A 58 2.19 -6.59 -9.33
N LEU A 59 2.99 -6.12 -8.36
CA LEU A 59 3.31 -6.89 -7.16
C LEU A 59 2.05 -7.17 -6.33
N ALA A 60 1.21 -6.16 -6.11
CA ALA A 60 -0.07 -6.33 -5.42
C ALA A 60 -1.03 -7.27 -6.18
N ALA A 61 -1.09 -7.16 -7.51
CA ALA A 61 -1.93 -8.01 -8.37
C ALA A 61 -1.49 -9.47 -8.31
N ARG A 62 -0.19 -9.76 -8.31
CA ARG A 62 0.33 -11.12 -8.12
C ARG A 62 -0.15 -11.72 -6.79
N LYS A 63 -0.10 -10.94 -5.70
CA LYS A 63 -0.65 -11.36 -4.39
C LYS A 63 -2.17 -11.57 -4.42
N ALA A 64 -2.89 -10.77 -5.20
CA ALA A 64 -4.33 -10.94 -5.35
C ALA A 64 -4.68 -12.23 -6.12
N LEU A 65 -3.94 -12.55 -7.17
CA LEU A 65 -4.09 -13.78 -7.94
C LEU A 65 -3.75 -15.01 -7.09
N GLU A 66 -2.64 -14.97 -6.34
CA GLU A 66 -2.25 -15.97 -5.34
C GLU A 66 -3.39 -16.19 -4.32
N SER A 67 -3.91 -15.11 -3.72
CA SER A 67 -5.01 -15.18 -2.75
C SER A 67 -6.31 -15.72 -3.34
N ALA A 68 -6.59 -15.46 -4.62
CA ALA A 68 -7.78 -15.92 -5.31
C ALA A 68 -7.66 -17.37 -5.84
N GLY A 69 -6.46 -17.95 -5.79
CA GLY A 69 -6.16 -19.27 -6.34
C GLY A 69 -6.34 -19.34 -7.85
N VAL A 70 -5.98 -18.27 -8.56
CA VAL A 70 -6.09 -18.17 -10.03
C VAL A 70 -4.74 -17.84 -10.65
N SER A 71 -4.48 -18.35 -11.86
CA SER A 71 -3.27 -18.02 -12.61
C SER A 71 -3.50 -16.80 -13.50
N ALA A 72 -2.44 -16.03 -13.74
CA ALA A 72 -2.44 -15.07 -14.85
C ALA A 72 -2.59 -15.83 -16.19
N GLN A 73 -3.30 -15.23 -17.14
CA GLN A 73 -3.42 -15.72 -18.52
C GLN A 73 -2.39 -15.07 -19.42
#